data_AF-A0A6F9LJY1-F1
#
_entry.id   AF-A0A6F9LJY1-F1
#
_cell.length_a   1.000
_cell.length_b   1.000
_cell.length_c   1.000
_cell.angle_alpha   90.00
_cell.angle_beta   90.00
_cell.angle_gamma   90.00
#
_symmetry.space_group_name_H-M   'P 1'
#
loop_
_entity.id
_entity.type
_entity.pdbx_description
1 polymer ?
#
loop_
_entity_poly.entity_id
_entity_poly.type
_entity_poly.pdbx_seq_one_letter_code
_entity_poly.pdbx_strand_id
1 'polypeptide(L)'
;WMDSYSLAYNDFEKTKQIIKKAMKKLKIGGKFFSITPSLYNEGFEKDANLGYHLVKPVSGSDAFTGVIRYCDEEDLKRLYEGEGYKITSIKIHIQKDLEKQLNELYIIEGERYE
;
A
#
# COMPACT_ATOMS: atom_id res chain seq x y z
N TRP A 1 -8.76 6.07 -11.10
CA TRP A 1 -7.44 5.46 -11.32
C TRP A 1 -7.21 4.47 -10.19
N MET A 2 -6.82 3.24 -10.52
CA MET A 2 -6.64 2.14 -9.57
C MET A 2 -5.15 1.81 -9.48
N ASP A 3 -4.59 1.97 -8.28
CA ASP A 3 -3.31 1.37 -7.93
C ASP A 3 -3.61 0.04 -7.24
N SER A 4 -3.27 -1.08 -7.89
CA SER A 4 -3.40 -2.41 -7.29
C SER A 4 -2.00 -2.90 -6.95
N TYR A 5 -1.68 -2.89 -5.65
CA TYR A 5 -0.46 -3.49 -5.11
C TYR A 5 0.88 -2.87 -5.57
N SER A 6 0.88 -1.77 -6.35
CA SER A 6 2.14 -1.22 -6.87
C SER A 6 2.98 -0.51 -5.80
N LEU A 7 2.34 -0.13 -4.68
CA LEU A 7 2.99 0.39 -3.47
C LEU A 7 3.95 -0.63 -2.82
N ALA A 8 3.77 -1.93 -3.11
CA ALA A 8 4.58 -3.00 -2.52
C ALA A 8 5.90 -3.26 -3.26
N TYR A 9 6.05 -2.82 -4.51
CA TYR A 9 7.20 -3.17 -5.36
C TYR A 9 8.16 -2.00 -5.61
N ASN A 10 7.96 -0.88 -4.91
CA ASN A 10 8.81 0.30 -5.01
C ASN A 10 9.23 0.76 -3.61
N ASP A 11 10.40 1.38 -3.52
CA ASP A 11 10.80 2.08 -2.30
C ASP A 11 9.83 3.23 -1.99
N PHE A 12 9.87 3.70 -0.74
CA PHE A 12 8.93 4.69 -0.23
C PHE A 12 8.93 5.99 -1.05
N GLU A 13 10.11 6.51 -1.40
CA GLU A 13 10.23 7.80 -2.08
C GLU A 13 9.77 7.70 -3.53
N LYS A 14 10.17 6.64 -4.24
CA LYS A 14 9.67 6.35 -5.58
C LYS A 14 8.16 6.17 -5.60
N THR A 15 7.61 5.51 -4.59
CA THR A 15 6.16 5.35 -4.41
C THR A 15 5.47 6.69 -4.24
N LYS A 16 5.97 7.57 -3.37
CA LYS A 16 5.45 8.93 -3.18
C LYS A 16 5.44 9.73 -4.48
N GLN A 17 6.51 9.63 -5.27
CA GLN A 17 6.60 10.30 -6.57
C GLN A 17 5.60 9.75 -7.60
N ILE A 18 5.36 8.44 -7.61
CA ILE A 18 4.35 7.81 -8.46
C ILE A 18 2.95 8.31 -8.10
N ILE A 19 2.61 8.32 -6.81
CA ILE A 19 1.32 8.85 -6.30
C ILE A 19 1.15 10.30 -6.76
N LYS A 20 2.14 11.17 -6.51
CA LYS A 20 2.09 12.59 -6.91
C LYS A 20 1.86 12.76 -8.42
N LYS A 21 2.54 11.97 -9.25
CA LYS A 21 2.36 11.97 -10.71
C LYS A 21 0.97 11.49 -11.11
N ALA A 22 0.44 10.48 -10.43
CA ALA A 22 -0.90 9.96 -10.69
C ALA A 22 -2.00 10.97 -10.32
N MET A 23 -1.87 11.63 -9.16
CA MET A 23 -2.83 12.64 -8.71
C MET A 23 -2.90 13.84 -9.65
N LYS A 24 -1.77 14.29 -10.19
CA LYS A 24 -1.74 15.36 -11.21
C LYS A 24 -2.53 15.06 -12.49
N LYS A 25 -2.72 13.77 -12.82
CA LYS A 25 -3.52 13.35 -13.98
C LYS A 25 -5.01 13.29 -13.69
N LEU A 26 -5.40 13.26 -12.42
CA LEU A 26 -6.79 13.23 -12.00
C LEU A 26 -7.40 14.61 -12.20
N LYS A 27 -8.64 14.71 -12.69
CA LYS A 27 -9.36 15.99 -12.72
C LYS A 27 -9.70 16.45 -11.29
N ILE A 28 -9.94 17.75 -11.10
CA ILE A 28 -10.50 18.29 -9.85
C ILE A 28 -11.84 17.58 -9.56
N GLY A 29 -12.04 17.16 -8.32
CA GLY A 29 -13.15 16.32 -7.87
C GLY A 29 -13.05 14.86 -8.30
N GLY A 30 -12.01 14.47 -9.03
CA GLY A 30 -11.77 13.08 -9.39
C GLY A 30 -11.36 12.26 -8.19
N LYS A 31 -11.82 11.00 -8.16
CA LYS A 31 -11.56 10.06 -7.07
C LYS A 31 -10.42 9.11 -7.41
N PHE A 32 -9.64 8.74 -6.41
CA PHE A 32 -8.63 7.70 -6.50
C PHE A 32 -8.93 6.56 -5.54
N PHE A 33 -8.40 5.40 -5.90
CA PHE A 33 -8.52 4.15 -5.17
C PHE A 33 -7.19 3.40 -5.25
N SER A 34 -6.69 2.92 -4.11
CA SER A 34 -5.42 2.20 -4.02
C SER A 34 -5.53 1.04 -3.05
N ILE A 35 -4.76 -0.02 -3.28
CA ILE A 35 -4.65 -1.18 -2.40
C ILE A 35 -3.18 -1.50 -2.14
N THR A 36 -2.82 -1.77 -0.89
CA THR A 36 -1.47 -2.22 -0.50
C THR A 36 -1.54 -3.23 0.65
N PRO A 37 -0.61 -4.19 0.72
CA PRO A 37 -0.55 -5.11 1.85
C PRO A 37 -0.13 -4.39 3.14
N SER A 38 -0.68 -4.85 4.27
CA SER A 38 -0.12 -4.59 5.60
C SER A 38 0.95 -5.64 5.94
N LEU A 39 1.54 -5.54 7.14
CA LEU A 39 2.45 -6.57 7.63
C LEU A 39 1.74 -7.92 7.89
N TYR A 40 0.43 -7.94 8.09
CA TYR A 40 -0.30 -9.13 8.57
C TYR A 40 -0.77 -10.03 7.42
N ASN A 41 0.13 -10.28 6.47
CA ASN A 41 -0.05 -11.24 5.39
C ASN A 41 0.78 -12.50 5.65
N GLU A 42 0.33 -13.65 5.15
CA GLU A 42 1.10 -14.89 5.27
C GLU A 42 2.47 -14.75 4.61
N GLY A 43 3.52 -15.17 5.32
CA GLY A 43 4.90 -15.08 4.86
C GLY A 43 5.54 -13.70 5.06
N PHE A 44 4.82 -12.71 5.59
CA PHE A 44 5.39 -11.39 5.90
C PHE A 44 5.98 -11.41 7.30
N GLU A 45 7.31 -11.51 7.36
CA GLU A 45 8.07 -11.48 8.60
C GLU A 45 9.00 -10.27 8.61
N LYS A 46 9.00 -9.50 9.71
CA LYS A 46 9.90 -8.35 9.86
C LYS A 46 11.35 -8.82 9.82
N ASP A 47 12.12 -8.30 8.89
CA ASP A 47 13.56 -8.51 8.80
C ASP A 47 14.30 -7.17 8.87
N ALA A 48 15.00 -6.94 9.98
CA ALA A 48 15.75 -5.70 10.20
C ALA A 48 16.89 -5.50 9.19
N ASN A 49 17.33 -6.56 8.49
CA ASN A 49 18.42 -6.50 7.52
C ASN A 49 17.95 -6.12 6.11
N LEU A 50 16.65 -6.18 5.82
CA LEU A 50 16.11 -5.86 4.49
C LEU A 50 15.89 -4.36 4.30
N GLY A 51 15.59 -3.63 5.38
CA GLY A 51 15.35 -2.19 5.37
C GLY A 51 13.96 -1.79 5.87
N TYR A 52 13.60 -0.53 5.66
CA TYR A 52 12.35 0.04 6.19
C TYR A 52 11.11 -0.59 5.55
N HIS A 53 10.35 -1.32 6.38
CA HIS A 53 9.09 -1.97 6.00
C HIS A 53 9.20 -2.91 4.79
N LEU A 54 10.35 -3.60 4.68
CA LEU A 54 10.63 -4.59 3.66
C LEU A 54 10.55 -6.00 4.24
N VAL A 55 10.02 -6.93 3.44
CA VAL A 55 9.92 -8.36 3.76
C VAL A 55 10.32 -9.19 2.54
N LYS A 56 10.67 -10.44 2.75
CA LYS A 56 11.00 -11.40 1.68
C LYS A 56 10.19 -12.68 1.89
N PRO A 57 8.94 -12.74 1.40
CA PRO A 57 8.05 -13.84 1.72
C PRO A 57 8.52 -15.17 1.13
N VAL A 58 8.42 -16.23 1.95
CA VAL A 58 8.72 -17.62 1.57
C VAL A 58 7.47 -18.52 1.56
N SER A 59 6.33 -17.98 1.95
CA SER A 59 5.01 -18.62 1.97
C SER A 59 3.92 -17.57 1.68
N GLY A 60 2.67 -18.02 1.55
CA GLY A 60 1.54 -17.14 1.23
C GLY A 60 1.44 -16.76 -0.26
N SER A 61 0.56 -15.80 -0.56
CA SER A 61 0.25 -15.34 -1.93
C SER A 61 1.42 -14.61 -2.60
N ASP A 62 2.29 -13.98 -1.81
CA ASP A 62 3.47 -13.24 -2.28
C ASP A 62 4.77 -14.06 -2.17
N ALA A 63 4.70 -15.38 -1.94
CA ALA A 63 5.87 -16.24 -1.80
C ALA A 63 6.81 -16.16 -3.02
N PHE A 64 8.12 -16.06 -2.75
CA PHE A 64 9.18 -16.07 -3.77
C PHE A 64 9.11 -14.93 -4.80
N THR A 65 8.33 -13.87 -4.53
CA THR A 65 8.25 -12.66 -5.38
C THR A 65 9.45 -11.72 -5.24
N GLY A 66 10.35 -12.00 -4.29
CA GLY A 66 11.52 -11.18 -3.99
C GLY A 66 11.32 -10.35 -2.72
N VAL A 67 11.95 -9.18 -2.67
CA VAL A 67 11.77 -8.23 -1.56
C VAL A 67 10.60 -7.32 -1.91
N ILE A 68 9.62 -7.24 -1.02
CA ILE A 68 8.43 -6.41 -1.15
C ILE A 68 8.26 -5.51 0.07
N ARG A 69 7.51 -4.43 -0.11
CA ARG A 69 7.20 -3.45 0.93
C ARG A 69 5.77 -3.65 1.44
N TYR A 70 5.60 -3.62 2.76
CA TYR A 70 4.28 -3.46 3.36
C TYR A 70 4.09 -1.99 3.79
N CYS A 71 2.85 -1.58 4.03
CA CYS A 71 2.56 -0.29 4.65
C CYS A 71 1.99 -0.48 6.06
N ASP A 72 2.17 0.54 6.90
CA ASP A 72 1.33 0.78 8.06
C ASP A 72 0.52 2.08 7.89
N GLU A 73 -0.27 2.45 8.90
CA GLU A 73 -1.08 3.67 8.83
C GLU A 73 -0.26 4.96 8.69
N GLU A 74 0.96 5.00 9.24
CA GLU A 74 1.83 6.17 9.16
C GLU A 74 2.37 6.33 7.73
N ASP A 75 2.80 5.23 7.12
CA ASP A 75 3.20 5.19 5.72
C ASP A 75 2.09 5.72 4.82
N LEU A 76 0.85 5.26 5.01
CA LEU A 76 -0.28 5.71 4.19
C LEU A 76 -0.49 7.22 4.33
N LYS A 77 -0.42 7.77 5.54
CA LYS A 77 -0.53 9.22 5.74
C LYS A 77 0.59 9.97 5.02
N ARG A 78 1.84 9.52 5.16
CA ARG A 78 3.03 10.18 4.59
C ARG A 78 3.16 10.05 3.08
N LEU A 79 2.68 8.94 2.49
CA LEU A 79 2.67 8.70 1.04
C LEU A 79 1.65 9.58 0.32
N TYR A 80 0.49 9.78 0.95
CA TYR A 80 -0.59 10.61 0.40
C TYR A 80 -0.58 12.04 0.94
N GLU A 81 0.45 12.43 1.69
CA GLU A 81 0.72 13.81 2.07
C GLU A 81 1.20 14.58 0.83
N GLY A 82 0.30 15.37 0.23
CA GLY A 82 0.57 16.19 -0.93
C GLY A 82 -0.47 17.29 -1.12
N GLU A 83 -0.12 18.29 -1.94
CA GLU A 83 -1.01 19.41 -2.26
C GLU A 83 -2.04 18.99 -3.30
N GLY A 84 -3.30 19.41 -3.09
CA GLY A 84 -4.40 19.28 -4.03
C GLY A 84 -5.10 17.92 -4.05
N TYR A 85 -4.75 16.98 -3.18
CA TYR A 85 -5.49 15.74 -2.98
C TYR A 85 -5.45 15.28 -1.52
N LYS A 86 -6.46 14.51 -1.11
CA LYS A 86 -6.57 13.99 0.26
C LYS A 86 -7.13 12.57 0.27
N ILE A 87 -6.76 11.81 1.29
CA ILE A 87 -7.45 10.57 1.64
C ILE A 87 -8.81 10.93 2.23
N THR A 88 -9.87 10.26 1.78
CA THR A 88 -11.22 10.37 2.33
C THR A 88 -11.60 9.15 3.18
N SER A 89 -10.99 7.99 2.93
CA SER A 89 -11.21 6.77 3.71
C SER A 89 -10.03 5.82 3.60
N ILE A 90 -9.74 5.11 4.69
CA ILE A 90 -8.88 3.93 4.72
C ILE A 90 -9.73 2.80 5.28
N LYS A 91 -9.83 1.70 4.53
CA LYS A 91 -10.53 0.47 4.94
C LYS A 91 -9.51 -0.64 5.05
N ILE A 92 -9.80 -1.62 5.91
CA ILE A 92 -8.97 -2.81 6.06
C ILE A 92 -9.80 -3.99 5.57
N HIS A 93 -9.26 -4.75 4.63
CA HIS A 93 -9.80 -6.03 4.22
C HIS A 93 -8.93 -7.13 4.81
N ILE A 94 -9.54 -8.03 5.59
CA ILE A 94 -8.86 -9.16 6.18
C ILE A 94 -9.47 -10.44 5.61
N GLN A 95 -8.62 -11.27 5.01
CA GLN A 95 -8.98 -12.60 4.54
C GLN A 95 -8.37 -13.65 5.47
N LYS A 96 -9.19 -14.58 5.95
CA LYS A 96 -8.78 -15.68 6.83
C LYS A 96 -9.37 -17.00 6.36
N ASP A 97 -8.69 -18.09 6.67
CA ASP A 97 -9.33 -19.41 6.72
C ASP A 97 -9.67 -19.76 8.20
N LEU A 98 -10.07 -21.00 8.47
CA LEU A 98 -10.42 -21.43 9.82
C LEU A 98 -9.22 -21.51 10.78
N GLU A 99 -8.00 -21.53 10.27
CA GLU A 99 -6.79 -21.77 11.03
C GLU A 99 -5.95 -20.49 11.22
N LYS A 100 -5.93 -19.61 10.21
CA LYS A 100 -5.05 -18.44 10.18
C LYS A 100 -5.56 -17.29 9.32
N GLN A 101 -4.97 -16.13 9.53
CA GLN A 101 -5.09 -14.99 8.62
C GLN A 101 -4.19 -15.21 7.40
N LEU A 102 -4.78 -15.06 6.22
CA LEU A 102 -4.09 -15.25 4.94
C LEU A 102 -3.55 -13.92 4.43
N ASN A 103 -4.43 -12.91 4.37
CA ASN A 103 -4.07 -11.62 3.83
C ASN A 103 -4.71 -10.49 4.64
N GLU A 104 -4.04 -9.35 4.68
CA GLU A 104 -4.60 -8.09 5.13
C GLU A 104 -4.16 -6.95 4.22
N LEU A 105 -5.15 -6.24 3.70
CA LEU A 105 -4.96 -5.18 2.72
C LEU A 105 -5.55 -3.88 3.25
N TYR A 106 -4.77 -2.81 3.11
CA TYR A 106 -5.32 -1.46 3.20
C TYR A 106 -5.93 -1.08 1.86
N ILE A 107 -7.16 -0.57 1.90
CA ILE A 107 -7.89 0.00 0.78
C ILE A 107 -8.01 1.50 1.03
N ILE A 108 -7.32 2.30 0.22
CA ILE A 108 -7.24 3.75 0.35
C ILE A 108 -8.12 4.39 -0.71
N GLU A 109 -9.05 5.22 -0.26
CA GLU A 109 -9.90 6.04 -1.11
C GLU A 109 -9.60 7.51 -0.86
N GLY A 110 -9.66 8.31 -1.91
CA GLY A 110 -9.53 9.75 -1.78
C GLY A 110 -9.95 10.52 -3.02
N GLU A 111 -9.71 11.82 -2.98
CA GLU A 111 -10.09 12.73 -4.05
C GLU A 111 -9.02 13.80 -4.27
N ARG A 112 -8.93 14.26 -5.52
CA ARG A 112 -8.23 15.48 -5.87
C ARG A 112 -9.19 16.65 -5.67
N TYR A 113 -8.81 17.65 -4.89
CA TYR A 113 -9.61 18.84 -4.59
C TYR A 113 -9.06 20.13 -5.24
N GLU A 114 -7.83 20.11 -5.78
CA GLU A 114 -7.18 21.24 -6.48
C GLU A 114 -6.28 20.75 -7.63
#